data_AF-A0A7V3CX40-F1
#
_entry.id   AF-A0A7V3CX40-F1
#
_cell.length_a   1.000
_cell.length_b   1.000
_cell.length_c   1.000
_cell.angle_alpha   90.00
_cell.angle_beta   90.00
_cell.angle_gamma   90.00
#
_symmetry.space_group_name_H-M   'P 1'
#
loop_
_entity.id
_entity.type
_entity.pdbx_description
1 polymer ?
#
loop_
_entity_poly.entity_id
_entity_poly.type
_entity_poly.pdbx_seq_one_letter_code
_entity_poly.pdbx_strand_id
1 'polypeptide(L)'
;MLMQTFSKLLLFILVIFNSLIFAEAPDPVRGKNGMVVSASKLASEVGIEILKKGGNAIDAAVAVGFALAVTYPSAGNIGGGGFMVIRLNDGTTTTIDYREKAPLNAYEKMYQDSAG
;
A
#
# COMPACT_ATOMS: atom_id res chain seq x y z
N MET A 1 37.70 46.18 -5.31
CA MET A 1 37.24 45.54 -6.56
C MET A 1 37.31 44.01 -6.50
N LEU A 2 38.48 43.42 -6.19
CA LEU A 2 38.68 41.96 -6.14
C LEU A 2 37.76 41.19 -5.16
N MET A 3 37.53 41.74 -3.96
CA MET A 3 36.62 41.13 -2.95
C MET A 3 35.15 41.13 -3.39
N GLN A 4 34.70 42.17 -4.10
CA GLN A 4 33.32 42.24 -4.60
C GLN A 4 33.07 41.25 -5.74
N THR A 5 34.06 41.03 -6.61
CA THR A 5 33.99 39.99 -7.64
C THR A 5 33.95 38.58 -7.04
N PHE A 6 34.70 38.32 -5.99
CA PHE A 6 34.69 37.02 -5.30
C PHE A 6 33.34 36.74 -4.61
N SER A 7 32.77 37.75 -3.94
CA SER A 7 31.45 37.65 -3.30
C SER A 7 30.33 37.39 -4.32
N LYS A 8 30.36 38.04 -5.49
CA LYS A 8 29.38 37.81 -6.56
C LYS A 8 29.50 36.40 -7.16
N LEU A 9 30.72 35.90 -7.33
CA LEU A 9 30.96 34.54 -7.81
C LEU A 9 30.45 33.50 -6.80
N LEU A 10 30.71 33.70 -5.52
CA LEU A 10 30.23 32.82 -4.45
C LEU A 10 28.68 32.79 -4.40
N LEU A 11 28.04 33.95 -4.52
CA LEU A 11 26.57 34.05 -4.54
C LEU A 11 25.98 33.35 -5.78
N PHE A 12 26.61 33.51 -6.95
CA PHE A 12 26.21 32.83 -8.17
C PHE A 12 26.33 31.30 -8.06
N ILE A 13 27.43 30.81 -7.48
CA ILE A 13 27.62 29.38 -7.21
C ILE A 13 26.55 28.89 -6.22
N LEU A 14 26.25 29.64 -5.16
CA LEU A 14 25.24 29.29 -4.16
C LEU A 14 23.83 29.19 -4.78
N VAL A 15 23.49 30.09 -5.70
CA VAL A 15 22.20 30.07 -6.42
C VAL A 15 22.12 28.86 -7.34
N ILE A 16 23.18 28.57 -8.11
CA ILE A 16 23.24 27.37 -8.96
C ILE A 16 23.12 26.10 -8.12
N PHE A 17 23.82 26.03 -6.99
CA PHE A 17 23.78 24.86 -6.11
C PHE A 17 22.39 24.64 -5.51
N ASN A 18 21.66 25.70 -5.15
CA ASN A 18 20.28 25.59 -4.67
C ASN A 18 19.31 25.13 -5.76
N SER A 19 19.51 25.54 -7.02
CA SER A 19 18.66 25.11 -8.14
C SER A 19 18.84 23.64 -8.56
N LEU A 20 19.83 22.93 -8.01
CA LEU A 20 20.04 21.50 -8.25
C LEU A 20 19.43 20.61 -7.15
N ILE A 21 18.84 21.20 -6.10
CA ILE A 21 18.17 20.46 -5.02
C ILE A 21 16.67 20.34 -5.38
N PHE A 22 16.35 19.53 -6.39
CA PHE A 22 14.99 19.06 -6.57
C PHE A 22 14.82 17.77 -5.75
N ALA A 23 13.76 17.73 -4.93
CA ALA A 23 13.31 16.47 -4.33
C ALA A 23 12.79 15.58 -5.46
N GLU A 24 13.60 14.63 -5.92
CA GLU A 24 13.21 13.69 -6.96
C GLU A 24 12.32 12.60 -6.32
N ALA A 25 11.01 12.75 -6.48
CA ALA A 25 10.07 11.67 -6.27
C ALA A 25 9.85 10.94 -7.60
N PRO A 26 9.85 9.61 -7.65
CA PRO A 26 9.56 8.88 -8.88
C PRO A 26 8.15 9.24 -9.37
N ASP A 27 8.00 9.35 -10.69
CA ASP A 27 6.71 9.61 -11.30
C ASP A 27 5.69 8.53 -10.90
N PRO A 28 4.47 8.91 -10.49
CA PRO A 28 3.46 7.93 -10.14
C PRO A 28 3.06 7.12 -11.36
N VAL A 29 2.89 5.81 -11.16
CA VAL A 29 2.33 4.92 -12.18
C VAL A 29 0.90 5.38 -12.51
N ARG A 30 0.56 5.43 -13.80
CA ARG A 30 -0.77 5.84 -14.28
C ARG A 30 -1.45 4.69 -15.02
N GLY A 31 -2.72 4.43 -14.69
CA GLY A 31 -3.58 3.49 -15.41
C GLY A 31 -4.81 4.20 -15.96
N LYS A 32 -5.17 3.94 -17.22
CA LYS A 32 -6.36 4.57 -17.86
C LYS A 32 -7.68 3.91 -17.47
N ASN A 33 -7.67 2.61 -17.21
CA ASN A 33 -8.89 1.79 -17.07
C ASN A 33 -9.07 1.21 -15.66
N GLY A 34 -7.98 1.03 -14.93
CA GLY A 34 -7.97 0.43 -13.59
C GLY A 34 -6.54 0.32 -13.07
N MET A 35 -6.40 0.11 -11.76
CA MET A 35 -5.12 -0.06 -11.10
C MET A 35 -5.29 -1.02 -9.93
N VAL A 36 -4.29 -1.89 -9.72
CA VAL A 36 -4.18 -2.77 -8.56
C VAL A 36 -2.81 -2.54 -7.94
N VAL A 37 -2.78 -2.38 -6.63
CA VAL A 37 -1.56 -2.15 -5.85
C VAL A 37 -1.54 -3.11 -4.67
N SER A 38 -0.43 -3.81 -4.47
CA SER A 38 -0.20 -4.64 -3.29
C SER A 38 1.29 -4.76 -2.98
N ALA A 39 1.64 -5.37 -1.84
CA ALA A 39 3.02 -5.60 -1.43
C ALA A 39 3.78 -6.59 -2.33
N SER A 40 3.08 -7.35 -3.18
CA SER A 40 3.66 -8.34 -4.10
C SER A 40 3.40 -7.93 -5.55
N LYS A 41 4.46 -7.90 -6.37
CA LYS A 41 4.34 -7.67 -7.82
C LYS A 41 3.42 -8.71 -8.47
N LEU A 42 3.63 -9.98 -8.14
CA LEU A 42 2.84 -11.10 -8.67
C LEU A 42 1.36 -11.00 -8.29
N ALA A 43 1.05 -10.65 -7.04
CA ALA A 43 -0.35 -10.48 -6.62
C ALA A 43 -1.01 -9.30 -7.33
N SER A 44 -0.27 -8.19 -7.54
CA SER A 44 -0.77 -7.03 -8.29
C SER A 44 -1.06 -7.40 -9.75
N GLU A 45 -0.18 -8.18 -10.38
CA GLU A 45 -0.38 -8.72 -11.74
C GLU A 45 -1.62 -9.63 -11.82
N VAL A 46 -1.82 -10.52 -10.85
CA VAL A 46 -3.04 -11.36 -10.78
C VAL A 46 -4.31 -10.50 -10.76
N GLY A 47 -4.35 -9.45 -9.93
CA GLY A 47 -5.49 -8.53 -9.88
C GLY A 47 -5.71 -7.80 -11.21
N ILE A 48 -4.64 -7.33 -11.87
CA ILE A 48 -4.74 -6.70 -13.19
C ILE A 48 -5.30 -7.68 -14.23
N GLU A 49 -4.89 -8.95 -14.22
CA GLU A 49 -5.42 -9.96 -15.13
C GLU A 49 -6.91 -10.24 -14.89
N ILE A 50 -7.39 -10.18 -13.65
CA ILE A 50 -8.83 -10.26 -13.36
C ILE A 50 -9.60 -9.06 -13.92
N LEU A 51 -9.08 -7.83 -13.75
CA LEU A 51 -9.70 -6.65 -14.35
C LEU A 51 -9.73 -6.74 -15.89
N LYS A 52 -8.64 -7.21 -16.53
CA LYS A 52 -8.59 -7.41 -17.99
C LYS A 52 -9.59 -8.45 -18.48
N LYS A 53 -9.92 -9.45 -17.65
CA LYS A 53 -10.95 -10.48 -17.94
C LYS A 53 -12.38 -9.98 -17.73
N GLY A 54 -12.57 -8.70 -17.38
CA GLY A 54 -13.88 -8.09 -17.16
C GLY A 54 -14.41 -8.22 -15.73
N GLY A 55 -13.58 -8.68 -14.78
CA GLY A 55 -13.91 -8.64 -13.36
C GLY A 55 -13.97 -7.22 -12.82
N ASN A 56 -14.75 -7.00 -11.76
CA ASN A 56 -14.82 -5.72 -11.07
C ASN A 56 -13.69 -5.56 -10.02
N ALA A 57 -13.71 -4.45 -9.29
CA ALA A 57 -12.71 -4.16 -8.25
C ALA A 57 -12.72 -5.19 -7.10
N ILE A 58 -13.88 -5.74 -6.75
CA ILE A 58 -14.05 -6.75 -5.69
C ILE A 58 -13.50 -8.10 -6.17
N ASP A 59 -13.79 -8.51 -7.41
CA ASP A 59 -13.23 -9.73 -8.00
C ASP A 59 -11.70 -9.70 -8.01
N ALA A 60 -11.12 -8.57 -8.43
CA ALA A 60 -9.68 -8.35 -8.41
C ALA A 60 -9.12 -8.38 -6.98
N ALA A 61 -9.80 -7.75 -6.02
CA ALA A 61 -9.37 -7.74 -4.61
C ALA A 61 -9.36 -9.15 -3.99
N VAL A 62 -10.37 -9.98 -4.27
CA VAL A 62 -10.42 -11.38 -3.79
C VAL A 62 -9.27 -12.19 -4.39
N ALA A 63 -9.03 -12.06 -5.70
CA ALA A 63 -7.92 -12.75 -6.35
C ALA A 63 -6.54 -12.31 -5.82
N VAL A 64 -6.36 -11.00 -5.57
CA VAL A 64 -5.15 -10.45 -4.93
C VAL A 64 -4.99 -11.02 -3.52
N GLY A 65 -6.07 -11.13 -2.74
CA GLY A 65 -6.03 -11.70 -1.39
C GLY A 65 -5.47 -13.13 -1.38
N PHE A 66 -6.01 -14.00 -2.24
CA PHE A 66 -5.49 -15.38 -2.37
C PHE A 66 -4.08 -15.43 -2.96
N ALA A 67 -3.74 -14.55 -3.91
CA ALA A 67 -2.38 -14.49 -4.44
C ALA A 67 -1.36 -14.03 -3.39
N LEU A 68 -1.74 -13.11 -2.48
CA LEU A 68 -0.91 -12.69 -1.35
C LEU A 68 -0.72 -13.81 -0.33
N ALA A 69 -1.73 -14.67 -0.11
CA ALA A 69 -1.59 -15.83 0.76
C ALA A 69 -0.49 -16.82 0.32
N VAL A 70 -0.06 -16.74 -0.95
CA VAL A 70 1.06 -17.51 -1.49
C VAL A 70 2.33 -16.67 -1.63
N THR A 71 2.21 -15.48 -2.23
CA THR A 71 3.38 -14.68 -2.65
C THR A 71 3.89 -13.72 -1.58
N TYR A 72 3.13 -13.50 -0.51
CA TYR A 72 3.49 -12.63 0.61
C TYR A 72 3.14 -13.27 1.96
N PRO A 73 3.73 -14.44 2.31
CA PRO A 73 3.30 -15.27 3.43
C PRO A 73 3.53 -14.65 4.82
N SER A 74 4.32 -13.58 4.92
CA SER A 74 4.50 -12.83 6.16
C SER A 74 3.25 -12.07 6.60
N ALA A 75 2.27 -11.86 5.71
CA ALA A 75 1.02 -11.16 6.04
C ALA A 75 -0.20 -11.62 5.22
N GLY A 76 -0.03 -11.89 3.92
CA GLY A 76 -1.09 -12.51 3.12
C GLY A 76 -1.40 -13.90 3.65
N ASN A 77 -2.68 -14.23 3.82
CA ASN A 77 -3.06 -15.41 4.60
C ASN A 77 -4.43 -16.00 4.22
N ILE A 78 -4.65 -17.24 4.65
CA ILE A 78 -5.96 -17.92 4.72
C ILE A 78 -6.31 -18.36 6.15
N GLY A 79 -5.44 -18.09 7.13
CA GLY A 79 -5.60 -18.51 8.53
C GLY A 79 -5.70 -17.36 9.53
N GLY A 80 -5.68 -16.12 9.06
CA GLY A 80 -5.90 -14.91 9.86
C GLY A 80 -7.25 -14.27 9.51
N GLY A 81 -7.27 -12.93 9.45
CA GLY A 81 -8.46 -12.14 9.16
C GLY A 81 -8.13 -10.74 8.65
N GLY A 82 -9.10 -9.83 8.70
CA GLY A 82 -8.92 -8.46 8.26
C GLY A 82 -10.22 -7.71 8.02
N PHE A 83 -10.12 -6.66 7.21
CA PHE A 83 -11.22 -5.78 6.86
C PHE A 83 -11.15 -5.40 5.38
N MET A 84 -12.32 -5.22 4.76
CA MET A 84 -12.43 -4.65 3.42
C MET A 84 -13.35 -3.43 3.46
N VAL A 85 -12.89 -2.30 2.95
CA VAL A 85 -13.71 -1.09 2.77
C VAL A 85 -14.04 -0.97 1.28
N ILE A 86 -15.33 -0.87 0.97
CA ILE A 86 -15.81 -0.91 -0.41
C ILE A 86 -16.61 0.35 -0.68
N ARG A 87 -16.34 0.98 -1.82
CA ARG A 87 -17.19 2.03 -2.40
C ARG A 87 -17.69 1.54 -3.75
N LEU A 88 -19.00 1.42 -3.89
CA LEU A 88 -19.67 0.98 -5.11
C LEU A 88 -19.81 2.15 -6.10
N ASN A 89 -20.13 1.82 -7.35
CA ASN A 89 -20.25 2.80 -8.44
C ASN A 89 -21.44 3.76 -8.28
N ASP A 90 -22.47 3.35 -7.55
CA ASP A 90 -23.64 4.16 -7.16
C ASP A 90 -23.33 5.14 -6.02
N GLY A 91 -22.11 5.09 -5.47
CA GLY A 91 -21.67 5.92 -4.34
C GLY A 91 -21.98 5.32 -2.97
N THR A 92 -22.58 4.15 -2.89
CA THR A 92 -22.77 3.41 -1.64
C THR A 92 -21.42 2.99 -1.07
N THR A 93 -21.23 3.12 0.24
CA THR A 93 -20.01 2.70 0.94
C THR A 93 -20.39 1.66 1.99
N THR A 94 -19.61 0.58 2.06
CA THR A 94 -19.80 -0.49 3.05
C THR A 94 -18.47 -1.05 3.51
N THR A 95 -18.50 -1.87 4.55
CA THR A 95 -17.34 -2.59 5.08
C THR A 95 -17.66 -4.06 5.27
N ILE A 96 -16.64 -4.91 5.14
CA ILE A 96 -16.67 -6.32 5.52
C ILE A 96 -15.68 -6.50 6.66
N ASP A 97 -16.19 -6.86 7.83
CA ASP A 97 -15.39 -7.31 8.97
C ASP A 97 -15.29 -8.84 8.93
N TYR A 98 -14.08 -9.33 8.69
CA TYR A 98 -13.75 -10.76 8.73
C TYR A 98 -12.59 -10.99 9.70
N ARG A 99 -12.58 -10.25 10.82
CA ARG A 99 -11.61 -10.41 11.88
C ARG A 99 -11.76 -11.76 12.57
N GLU A 100 -10.64 -12.30 13.02
CA GLU A 100 -10.59 -13.52 13.79
C GLU A 100 -11.43 -13.40 15.07
N LYS A 101 -12.05 -14.51 15.46
CA LYS A 101 -12.80 -14.60 16.71
C LYS A 101 -12.02 -15.39 17.73
N ALA A 102 -12.06 -14.94 18.98
CA ALA A 102 -11.64 -15.76 20.10
C ALA A 102 -12.40 -17.12 20.04
N PRO A 103 -11.70 -18.26 20.19
CA PRO A 103 -12.35 -19.57 20.22
C PRO A 103 -13.41 -19.68 21.32
N LEU A 104 -14.33 -20.64 21.20
CA LEU A 104 -15.41 -20.84 22.19
C LEU A 104 -14.90 -21.12 23.61
N ASN A 105 -13.72 -21.70 23.75
CA ASN A 105 -13.09 -21.98 25.05
C ASN A 105 -12.12 -20.88 25.50
N ALA A 106 -12.06 -19.74 24.82
CA ALA A 106 -11.24 -18.62 25.26
C ALA A 106 -11.83 -18.00 26.54
N TYR A 107 -10.94 -17.56 27.42
CA TYR A 107 -11.30 -16.90 28.68
C TYR A 107 -10.23 -15.86 29.03
N GLU A 108 -10.59 -14.91 29.89
CA GLU A 108 -9.80 -13.69 30.15
C GLU A 108 -8.33 -13.94 30.51
N LYS A 109 -8.05 -14.97 31.33
CA LYS A 109 -6.72 -15.25 31.89
C LYS A 109 -5.93 -16.34 31.15
N MET A 110 -6.32 -16.70 29.93
CA MET A 110 -5.76 -17.86 29.23
C MET A 110 -4.25 -17.79 28.91
N TYR A 111 -3.63 -16.61 29.05
CA TYR A 111 -2.20 -16.38 28.83
C TYR A 111 -1.47 -15.83 30.06
N GLN A 112 -2.10 -15.81 31.23
CA GLN A 112 -1.47 -15.43 32.49
C GLN A 112 -0.93 -16.66 33.19
N ASP A 113 0.21 -16.53 33.88
CA ASP A 113 0.70 -17.57 34.78
C ASP A 113 0.10 -17.38 36.19
N SER A 114 0.60 -18.13 37.18
CA SER A 114 0.08 -18.07 38.55
C SER A 114 0.42 -16.77 39.29
N ALA A 115 1.40 -15.99 38.82
CA ALA A 115 1.76 -14.68 39.38
C ALA A 115 0.93 -13.53 38.78
N GLY A 116 0.21 -13.78 37.69
CA GLY A 116 -0.62 -12.79 36.99
C GLY A 116 0.11 -12.14 35.83
#